data_AF-A0A945FK91-F1
#
_entry.id   AF-A0A945FK91-F1
#
_cell.length_a   1.000
_cell.length_b   1.000
_cell.length_c   1.000
_cell.angle_alpha   90.00
_cell.angle_beta   90.00
_cell.angle_gamma   90.00
#
_symmetry.space_group_name_H-M   'P 1'
#
loop_
_entity.id
_entity.type
_entity.pdbx_description
1 polymer ?
#
loop_
_entity_poly.entity_id
_entity_poly.type
_entity_poly.pdbx_seq_one_letter_code
_entity_poly.pdbx_strand_id
1 'polypeptide(L)' 'MKIYRVCILGCRARGTSAALAYQAHPRCEIVGLCDLVPERLETLGNRLGVAARFEDLDEMMQQV' A
#
# COMPACT_ATOMS: atom_id res chain seq x y z
N MET A 1 20.89 -2.15 8.77
CA MET A 1 20.37 -2.45 7.41
C MET A 1 19.23 -1.47 7.14
N LYS A 2 19.16 -0.82 5.96
CA LYS A 2 18.09 0.16 5.65
C LYS A 2 16.78 -0.54 5.29
N ILE A 3 15.67 -0.09 5.89
CA ILE A 3 14.30 -0.44 5.51
C ILE A 3 13.81 0.57 4.47
N TYR A 4 13.20 0.08 3.39
CA TYR A 4 12.59 0.88 2.34
C TYR A 4 11.09 0.98 2.61
N ARG A 5 10.60 2.21 2.75
CA ARG A 5 9.17 2.53 2.84
C ARG A 5 8.58 2.48 1.44
N VAL A 6 7.47 1.75 1.28
CA VAL A 6 6.81 1.53 -0.01
C VAL A 6 5.34 1.90 0.10
N CYS A 7 4.86 2.70 -0.86
CA CYS A 7 3.44 2.91 -1.08
C CYS A 7 2.97 2.12 -2.31
N ILE A 8 1.73 1.63 -2.28
CA ILE A 8 1.13 0.91 -3.40
C ILE A 8 0.03 1.77 -4.02
N LEU A 9 0.20 2.15 -5.28
CA LEU A 9 -0.83 2.81 -6.08
C LEU A 9 -1.53 1.80 -6.99
N GLY A 10 -2.83 1.62 -6.76
CA GLY A 10 -3.70 0.60 -7.35
C GLY A 10 -3.72 -0.69 -6.54
N CYS A 11 -4.91 -1.14 -6.12
CA CYS A 11 -5.14 -2.27 -5.22
C CYS A 11 -5.86 -3.46 -5.91
N ARG A 12 -5.81 -3.55 -7.25
CA ARG A 12 -6.23 -4.75 -8.00
C ARG A 12 -5.10 -5.79 -8.10
N ALA A 13 -5.30 -6.83 -8.90
CA ALA A 13 -4.40 -7.98 -9.06
C ALA A 13 -2.90 -7.63 -9.07
N ARG A 14 -2.44 -6.72 -9.95
CA ARG A 14 -1.00 -6.37 -10.03
C ARG A 14 -0.48 -5.68 -8.76
N GLY A 15 -1.22 -4.69 -8.26
CA GLY A 15 -0.83 -3.97 -7.05
C GLY A 15 -0.82 -4.87 -5.82
N THR A 16 -1.82 -5.75 -5.70
CA THR A 16 -1.86 -6.78 -4.65
C THR A 16 -0.69 -7.74 -4.74
N SER A 17 -0.35 -8.25 -5.93
CA SER A 17 0.82 -9.11 -6.11
C SER A 17 2.13 -8.42 -5.72
N ALA A 18 2.31 -7.15 -6.12
CA ALA A 18 3.48 -6.36 -5.73
C ALA A 18 3.52 -6.12 -4.21
N ALA A 19 2.39 -5.75 -3.60
CA ALA A 19 2.27 -5.54 -2.17
C ALA A 19 2.66 -6.79 -1.37
N LEU A 20 2.17 -7.97 -1.77
CA LEU A 20 2.55 -9.23 -1.10
C LEU A 20 4.05 -9.53 -1.21
N ALA A 21 4.67 -9.23 -2.35
CA ALA A 21 6.11 -9.38 -2.52
C ALA A 21 6.91 -8.42 -1.62
N TYR A 22 6.46 -7.17 -1.51
CA TYR A 22 7.10 -6.19 -0.61
C TYR A 22 6.90 -6.56 0.87
N GLN A 23 5.70 -7.00 1.27
CA GLN A 23 5.43 -7.44 2.64
C GLN A 23 6.31 -8.65 3.05
N ALA A 24 6.58 -9.56 2.11
CA ALA A 24 7.44 -10.72 2.37
C ALA A 24 8.95 -10.37 2.40
N HIS A 25 9.36 -9.20 1.93
CA HIS A 25 10.77 -8.84 1.82
C HIS A 25 11.28 -8.18 3.13
N PRO A 26 12.34 -8.69 3.78
CA PRO A 26 12.80 -8.25 5.11
C PRO A 26 13.41 -6.84 5.16
N ARG A 27 13.36 -6.11 4.05
CA ARG A 27 13.90 -4.75 3.90
C ARG A 27 12.84 -3.78 3.40
N CYS A 28 11.58 -4.19 3.31
CA CYS A 28 10.51 -3.34 2.84
C CYS A 28 9.42 -3.25 3.91
N GLU A 29 8.80 -2.08 3.99
CA GLU A 29 7.64 -1.82 4.84
C GLU A 29 6.61 -1.10 3.98
N ILE A 30 5.40 -1.62 3.94
CA ILE A 30 4.30 -0.97 3.23
C ILE A 30 3.69 0.05 4.15
N VAL A 31 3.83 1.32 3.80
CA VAL A 31 3.44 2.45 4.65
C VAL A 31 2.14 3.12 4.20
N GLY A 32 1.67 2.84 2.98
CA GLY A 32 0.43 3.41 2.47
C GLY A 32 -0.12 2.68 1.24
N LEU A 33 -1.44 2.75 1.07
CA LEU A 33 -2.15 2.26 -0.11
C LEU A 33 -2.97 3.40 -0.73
N CYS A 34 -3.05 3.44 -2.06
CA CYS A 34 -3.92 4.35 -2.79
C CYS A 34 -4.68 3.65 -3.92
N ASP A 35 -5.99 3.83 -4.02
CA ASP A 35 -6.84 3.41 -5.15
C ASP A 35 -8.09 4.29 -5.18
N LEU A 36 -8.62 4.57 -6.37
CA LEU A 36 -9.85 5.35 -6.54
C LEU A 36 -11.11 4.61 -6.08
N VAL A 37 -11.01 3.30 -5.80
CA VAL A 37 -12.14 2.45 -5.39
C VAL A 37 -11.97 2.04 -3.92
N PRO A 38 -12.77 2.61 -3.00
CA PRO A 38 -12.63 2.42 -1.55
C PRO A 38 -12.63 0.96 -1.11
N GLU A 39 -13.47 0.12 -1.73
CA GLU A 39 -13.57 -1.30 -1.36
C GLU A 39 -12.27 -2.07 -1.60
N ARG A 40 -11.45 -1.62 -2.57
CA ARG A 40 -10.15 -2.25 -2.86
C ARG A 40 -9.10 -1.84 -1.84
N LEU A 41 -9.11 -0.58 -1.42
CA LEU A 41 -8.27 -0.08 -0.31
C LEU A 41 -8.57 -0.86 0.96
N GLU A 42 -9.85 -1.00 1.30
CA GLU A 42 -10.28 -1.72 2.49
C GLU A 42 -9.85 -3.19 2.43
N THR A 43 -10.14 -3.87 1.31
CA THR A 43 -9.80 -5.28 1.13
C THR A 43 -8.29 -5.52 1.26
N LEU A 44 -7.46 -4.74 0.56
CA LEU A 44 -6.01 -4.93 0.58
C LEU A 44 -5.39 -4.42 1.89
N GLY A 45 -5.85 -3.29 2.41
CA GLY A 45 -5.40 -2.70 3.66
C GLY A 45 -5.65 -3.62 4.85
N ASN A 46 -6.83 -4.23 4.94
CA ASN A 46 -7.15 -5.20 5.99
C ASN A 46 -6.30 -6.47 5.87
N ARG A 47 -6.03 -6.94 4.64
CA ARG A 47 -5.16 -8.11 4.41
C ARG A 47 -3.70 -7.84 4.81
N LEU A 48 -3.19 -6.64 4.55
CA LEU A 48 -1.80 -6.28 4.81
C LEU A 48 -1.56 -5.69 6.20
N GLY A 49 -2.62 -5.29 6.92
CA GLY A 49 -2.52 -4.57 8.18
C GLY A 49 -2.09 -3.10 8.02
N VAL A 50 -2.35 -2.48 6.85
CA VAL A 50 -1.96 -1.10 6.56
C VAL A 50 -3.13 -0.16 6.86
N ALA A 51 -2.90 0.81 7.73
CA ALA A 51 -3.91 1.78 8.17
C ALA A 51 -3.99 3.01 7.26
N ALA A 52 -2.87 3.48 6.71
CA ALA A 52 -2.83 4.64 5.83
C ALA A 52 -3.35 4.28 4.44
N ARG A 53 -4.54 4.77 4.11
CA ARG A 53 -5.30 4.43 2.90
C ARG A 53 -5.84 5.73 2.32
N PHE A 54 -5.63 5.94 1.03
CA PHE A 54 -5.92 7.20 0.37
C PHE A 54 -6.67 6.97 -0.94
N GLU A 55 -7.72 7.75 -1.18
CA GLU A 55 -8.40 7.76 -2.49
C GLU A 55 -7.75 8.74 -3.47
N ASP A 56 -6.84 9.59 -2.96
CA ASP A 56 -6.11 10.60 -3.71
C ASP A 56 -4.60 10.39 -3.59
N LEU A 57 -3.90 10.47 -4.72
CA LEU A 57 -2.45 10.26 -4.77
C LEU A 57 -1.68 11.43 -4.16
N ASP A 58 -2.12 12.66 -4.39
CA ASP A 58 -1.45 13.85 -3.89
C ASP A 58 -1.57 13.91 -2.36
N GLU A 59 -2.74 13.53 -1.82
CA GLU A 59 -2.94 13.36 -0.38
C GLU A 59 -1.98 12.33 0.22
N MET A 60 -1.83 11.15 -0.41
CA MET A 60 -0.88 10.13 0.04
C MET A 60 0.56 10.66 0.02
N MET A 61 0.97 11.37 -1.03
CA MET A 61 2.35 11.88 -1.14
C MET A 61 2.67 12.97 -0.10
N GLN A 62 1.66 13.67 0.43
CA GLN A 62 1.85 14.66 1.48
C GLN A 62 1.96 14.04 2.88
N GLN A 63 1.36 12.87 3.11
CA GLN A 63 1.22 12.28 4.45
C GLN A 63 2.17 11.13 4.75
N VAL A 64 2.78 10.48 3.74
CA VAL A 64 3.49 9.19 3.91
C VAL A 64 4.94 9.20 3.42
#